data_AF-A0A2S2PJK4-F1
#
_entry.id   AF-A0A2S2PJK4-F1
#
_cell.length_a   1.000
_cell.length_b   1.000
_cell.length_c   1.000
_cell.angle_alpha   90.00
_cell.angle_beta   90.00
_cell.angle_gamma   90.00
#
_symmetry.space_group_name_H-M   'P 1'
#
loop_
_entity.id
_entity.type
_entity.pdbx_description
1 polymer ?
#
loop_
_entity_poly.entity_id
_entity_poly.type
_entity_poly.pdbx_seq_one_letter_code
_entity_poly.pdbx_strand_id
1 'polypeptide(L)'
;MMVGYLGASCMLSLYAIQMLIENLNMILMLYYKYILGYIVFSMLVSFVVCYRYGPVTNPRSIDLIRWTLQVIGLALVISCSFHLEAMVFVDILSIILYYTKCSLPFGLLPKRKPKLRLLSEDEYIQQSLIETPKALEELRKYCQSPNCDSWKVVSRLRDPKKFAEFMET
;
A
#
# COMPACT_ATOMS: atom_id res chain seq x y z
N MET A 1 -5.62 -20.64 -48.37
CA MET A 1 -4.92 -21.68 -47.57
C MET A 1 -4.58 -21.23 -46.15
N MET A 2 -3.95 -20.07 -45.94
CA MET A 2 -3.47 -19.63 -44.62
C MET A 2 -4.59 -19.41 -43.57
N VAL A 3 -5.73 -18.84 -43.98
CA VAL A 3 -6.91 -18.61 -43.10
C VAL A 3 -7.55 -19.93 -42.65
N GLY A 4 -7.55 -20.95 -43.51
CA GLY A 4 -8.09 -22.27 -43.18
C GLY A 4 -7.24 -23.01 -42.13
N TYR A 5 -5.91 -22.87 -42.21
CA TYR A 5 -4.99 -23.45 -41.22
C TYR A 5 -5.13 -22.78 -39.85
N LEU A 6 -5.24 -21.44 -39.83
CA LEU A 6 -5.49 -20.67 -38.60
C LEU A 6 -6.85 -21.05 -37.97
N GLY A 7 -7.90 -21.18 -38.79
CA GLY A 7 -9.22 -21.63 -38.32
C GLY A 7 -9.18 -23.03 -37.72
N ALA A 8 -8.51 -23.97 -38.40
CA ALA A 8 -8.36 -25.34 -37.90
C ALA A 8 -7.55 -25.40 -36.59
N SER A 9 -6.46 -24.64 -36.46
CA SER A 9 -5.68 -24.58 -35.21
C SER A 9 -6.48 -23.97 -34.06
N CYS A 10 -7.33 -22.98 -34.33
CA CYS A 10 -8.20 -22.37 -33.34
C CYS A 10 -9.24 -23.39 -32.83
N MET A 11 -9.92 -24.09 -33.75
CA MET A 11 -10.91 -25.11 -33.40
C MET A 11 -10.30 -26.28 -32.64
N LEU A 12 -9.11 -26.73 -33.04
CA LEU A 12 -8.37 -27.77 -32.33
C LEU A 12 -7.98 -27.32 -30.92
N SER A 13 -7.57 -26.06 -30.75
CA SER A 13 -7.25 -25.51 -29.42
C SER A 13 -8.48 -25.40 -28.52
N LEU A 14 -9.63 -24.98 -29.05
CA LEU A 14 -10.89 -24.91 -28.30
C LEU A 14 -11.37 -26.30 -27.89
N TYR A 15 -11.26 -27.29 -28.78
CA TYR A 15 -11.57 -28.68 -28.47
C TYR A 15 -10.66 -29.24 -27.37
N ALA A 16 -9.35 -28.97 -27.46
CA ALA A 16 -8.41 -29.38 -26.42
C ALA A 16 -8.72 -28.73 -25.07
N ILE A 17 -9.05 -27.44 -25.04
CA ILE A 17 -9.46 -26.73 -23.82
C ILE A 17 -10.74 -27.34 -23.25
N GLN A 18 -11.74 -27.61 -24.08
CA GLN A 18 -12.99 -28.23 -23.66
C GLN A 18 -12.74 -29.63 -23.06
N MET A 19 -11.95 -30.46 -23.73
CA MET A 19 -11.57 -31.78 -23.23
C MET A 19 -10.85 -31.70 -21.88
N LEU A 20 -10.02 -30.67 -21.69
CA LEU A 20 -9.33 -30.42 -20.42
C LEU A 20 -10.33 -30.05 -19.33
N ILE A 21 -11.27 -29.12 -19.60
CA ILE A 21 -12.30 -28.67 -18.66
C ILE A 21 -13.19 -29.83 -18.20
N GLU A 22 -13.66 -30.66 -19.13
CA GLU A 22 -14.54 -31.80 -18.83
C GLU A 22 -13.83 -32.84 -17.93
N ASN A 23 -12.52 -32.99 -18.08
CA ASN A 23 -11.72 -33.95 -17.32
C ASN A 23 -10.94 -33.33 -16.16
N LEU A 24 -11.12 -32.04 -15.86
CA LEU A 24 -10.35 -31.32 -14.83
C LEU A 24 -10.38 -32.03 -13.48
N ASN A 25 -11.54 -32.50 -13.04
CA ASN A 25 -11.68 -33.19 -11.75
C ASN A 25 -10.85 -34.48 -11.68
N MET A 26 -10.82 -35.25 -12.77
CA MET A 26 -10.06 -36.49 -12.84
C MET A 26 -8.55 -36.21 -12.81
N ILE A 27 -8.11 -35.20 -13.57
CA ILE A 27 -6.71 -34.77 -13.61
C ILE A 27 -6.28 -34.21 -12.25
N LEU A 28 -7.12 -33.39 -11.62
CA LEU A 28 -6.86 -32.79 -10.31
C LEU A 28 -6.68 -33.86 -9.24
N MET A 29 -7.57 -34.87 -9.20
CA MET A 29 -7.48 -35.96 -8.23
C MET A 29 -6.24 -36.84 -8.45
N LEU A 30 -5.89 -37.13 -9.71
CA LEU A 30 -4.75 -37.98 -10.04
C LEU A 30 -3.39 -37.32 -9.72
N TYR A 31 -3.29 -36.00 -9.92
CA TYR A 31 -2.04 -35.25 -9.79
C TYR A 31 -2.04 -34.22 -8.66
N TYR A 32 -2.97 -34.31 -7.72
CA TYR A 32 -3.19 -33.27 -6.69
C TYR A 32 -1.90 -32.88 -5.94
N LYS A 33 -1.03 -33.86 -5.64
CA LYS A 33 0.25 -33.62 -4.95
C LYS A 33 1.20 -32.73 -5.75
N TYR A 34 1.32 -32.99 -7.05
CA TYR A 34 2.20 -32.23 -7.95
C TYR A 34 1.64 -30.82 -8.18
N ILE A 35 0.33 -30.72 -8.38
CA ILE A 35 -0.37 -29.44 -8.52
C ILE A 35 -0.19 -28.59 -7.26
N LEU A 36 -0.39 -29.19 -6.07
CA LEU A 36 -0.17 -28.51 -4.80
C LEU A 36 1.27 -28.03 -4.64
N GLY A 37 2.25 -28.87 -4.98
CA GLY A 37 3.66 -28.49 -4.96
C GLY A 37 3.97 -27.31 -5.87
N TYR A 38 3.42 -27.30 -7.08
CA TYR A 38 3.56 -26.19 -8.03
C TYR A 38 2.92 -24.89 -7.51
N ILE A 39 1.73 -24.98 -6.91
CA ILE A 39 1.03 -23.84 -6.32
C ILE A 39 1.85 -23.25 -5.17
N VAL A 40 2.34 -24.08 -4.25
CA VAL A 40 3.15 -23.61 -3.12
C VAL A 40 4.45 -22.97 -3.62
N PHE A 41 5.13 -23.62 -4.56
CA PHE A 41 6.37 -23.09 -5.12
C PHE A 41 6.15 -21.75 -5.84
N SER A 42 5.14 -21.64 -6.69
CA SER A 42 4.82 -20.39 -7.40
C SER A 42 4.38 -19.27 -6.45
N MET A 43 3.67 -19.58 -5.37
CA MET A 43 3.36 -18.62 -4.31
C MET A 43 4.60 -18.11 -3.61
N LEU A 44 5.53 -19.00 -3.23
CA LEU A 44 6.79 -18.63 -2.59
C LEU A 44 7.65 -17.75 -3.52
N VAL A 45 7.80 -18.14 -4.78
CA VAL A 45 8.56 -17.36 -5.76
C VAL A 45 7.94 -15.99 -5.96
N SER A 46 6.62 -15.92 -6.16
CA SER A 46 5.92 -14.63 -6.32
C SER A 46 6.07 -13.76 -5.08
N PHE A 47 5.99 -14.34 -3.88
CA PHE A 47 6.18 -13.62 -2.63
C PHE A 47 7.61 -13.05 -2.50
N VAL A 48 8.64 -13.85 -2.80
CA VAL A 48 10.04 -13.41 -2.78
C VAL A 48 10.28 -12.29 -3.79
N VAL A 49 9.71 -12.40 -5.00
CA VAL A 49 9.77 -11.37 -6.03
C VAL A 49 9.11 -10.08 -5.53
N CYS A 50 7.85 -10.15 -5.07
CA CYS A 50 7.15 -8.99 -4.53
C CYS A 50 7.87 -8.35 -3.33
N TYR A 51 8.48 -9.16 -2.45
CA TYR A 51 9.26 -8.67 -1.32
C TYR A 51 10.52 -7.92 -1.76
N ARG A 52 11.20 -8.42 -2.79
CA ARG A 52 12.43 -7.83 -3.31
C ARG A 52 12.19 -6.53 -4.08
N TYR A 53 11.15 -6.47 -4.90
CA TYR A 53 10.85 -5.29 -5.75
C TYR A 53 10.08 -4.19 -5.01
N GLY A 54 9.44 -4.52 -3.87
CA GLY A 54 8.67 -3.55 -3.09
C GLY A 54 7.25 -3.31 -3.64
N PRO A 55 6.43 -2.52 -2.94
CA PRO A 55 5.04 -2.27 -3.32
C PRO A 55 4.95 -1.48 -4.63
N VAL A 56 3.98 -1.84 -5.47
CA VAL A 56 3.76 -1.20 -6.77
C VAL A 56 3.36 0.26 -6.56
N THR A 57 4.18 1.21 -7.04
CA THR A 57 3.99 2.65 -6.80
C THR A 57 3.17 3.37 -7.87
N ASN A 58 3.06 2.79 -9.07
CA ASN A 58 2.37 3.43 -10.18
C ASN A 58 0.83 3.40 -9.95
N PRO A 59 0.13 4.55 -10.05
CA PRO A 59 -1.30 4.62 -9.77
C PRO A 59 -2.13 3.75 -10.73
N ARG A 60 -1.74 3.71 -12.02
CA ARG A 60 -2.43 2.92 -13.04
C ARG A 60 -2.40 1.41 -12.76
N SER A 61 -1.30 0.89 -12.23
CA SER A 61 -1.20 -0.52 -11.86
C SER A 61 -1.96 -0.83 -10.57
N ILE A 62 -2.02 0.11 -9.63
CA ILE A 62 -2.84 -0.04 -8.42
C ILE A 62 -4.32 -0.15 -8.80
N ASP A 63 -4.79 0.69 -9.73
CA ASP A 63 -6.16 0.63 -10.23
C ASP A 63 -6.42 -0.71 -10.93
N LEU A 64 -5.49 -1.19 -11.77
CA LEU A 64 -5.62 -2.50 -12.42
C LEU A 64 -5.73 -3.64 -11.40
N ILE A 65 -4.86 -3.65 -10.37
CA ILE A 65 -4.91 -4.64 -9.29
C ILE A 65 -6.27 -4.57 -8.57
N ARG A 66 -6.77 -3.37 -8.26
CA ARG A 66 -8.09 -3.19 -7.65
C ARG A 66 -9.21 -3.78 -8.51
N TRP A 67 -9.24 -3.48 -9.81
CA TRP A 67 -10.25 -4.03 -10.73
C TRP A 67 -10.15 -5.55 -10.83
N THR A 68 -8.95 -6.11 -10.96
CA THR A 68 -8.78 -7.58 -11.01
C THR A 68 -9.24 -8.25 -9.73
N LEU A 69 -8.93 -7.69 -8.56
CA LEU A 69 -9.36 -8.22 -7.28
C LEU A 69 -10.89 -8.15 -7.12
N GLN A 70 -11.53 -7.08 -7.60
CA GLN A 70 -12.99 -6.94 -7.60
C GLN A 70 -13.66 -7.97 -8.51
N VAL A 71 -13.13 -8.20 -9.72
CA VAL A 71 -13.66 -9.22 -10.65
C VAL A 71 -13.51 -10.62 -10.07
N ILE A 72 -12.35 -10.93 -9.46
CA ILE A 72 -12.12 -12.21 -8.77
C ILE A 72 -13.10 -12.38 -7.60
N GLY A 73 -13.30 -11.33 -6.80
CA GLY A 73 -14.26 -11.33 -5.70
C GLY A 73 -15.70 -11.58 -6.19
N LEU A 74 -16.11 -10.90 -7.27
CA LEU A 74 -17.43 -11.11 -7.87
C LEU A 74 -17.60 -12.54 -8.40
N ALA A 75 -16.59 -13.08 -9.08
CA ALA A 75 -16.60 -14.45 -9.58
C ALA A 75 -16.68 -15.48 -8.44
N LEU A 76 -15.97 -15.25 -7.33
CA LEU A 76 -16.03 -16.09 -6.14
C LEU A 76 -17.41 -16.05 -5.48
N VAL A 77 -18.03 -14.87 -5.38
CA VAL A 77 -19.38 -14.71 -4.85
C VAL A 77 -20.39 -15.49 -5.69
N ILE A 78 -20.35 -15.33 -7.02
CA ILE A 78 -21.22 -16.06 -7.96
C ILE A 78 -20.99 -17.58 -7.85
N SER A 79 -19.72 -18.01 -7.77
CA SER A 79 -19.36 -19.44 -7.69
C SER A 79 -19.79 -20.09 -6.38
N CYS A 80 -19.87 -19.32 -5.29
CA CYS A 80 -20.29 -19.80 -3.98
C CYS A 80 -21.83 -19.80 -3.80
N SER A 81 -22.59 -19.29 -4.78
CA SER A 81 -24.06 -19.25 -4.80
C SER A 81 -24.77 -20.62 -4.72
N PHE A 82 -24.04 -21.75 -4.69
CA PHE A 82 -24.58 -23.08 -4.41
C PHE A 82 -25.04 -23.25 -2.95
N HIS A 83 -24.55 -22.43 -2.01
CA HIS A 83 -24.97 -22.43 -0.60
C HIS A 83 -25.47 -21.04 -0.18
N LEU A 84 -26.67 -20.70 -0.67
CA LEU A 84 -27.35 -19.41 -0.47
C LEU A 84 -27.44 -18.99 1.01
N GLU A 85 -27.67 -19.95 1.90
CA GLU A 85 -27.76 -19.74 3.36
C GLU A 85 -26.45 -19.24 3.99
N ALA A 86 -25.30 -19.78 3.56
CA ALA A 86 -24.01 -19.41 4.11
C ALA A 86 -23.57 -18.01 3.66
N MET A 87 -23.92 -17.62 2.44
CA MET A 87 -23.60 -16.31 1.88
C MET A 87 -24.35 -15.17 2.58
N VAL A 88 -25.66 -15.33 2.76
CA VAL A 88 -26.48 -14.33 3.48
C VAL A 88 -25.95 -14.11 4.89
N PHE A 89 -25.52 -15.18 5.58
CA PHE A 89 -24.91 -15.06 6.91
C PHE A 89 -23.60 -14.27 6.89
N VAL A 90 -22.70 -14.57 5.94
CA VAL A 90 -21.41 -13.87 5.83
C VAL A 90 -21.59 -12.40 5.44
N ASP A 91 -22.49 -12.09 4.52
CA ASP A 91 -22.76 -10.70 4.10
C ASP A 91 -23.37 -9.88 5.23
N ILE A 92 -24.36 -10.44 5.94
CA ILE A 92 -24.95 -9.81 7.13
C ILE A 92 -23.88 -9.62 8.21
N LEU A 93 -23.05 -10.62 8.48
CA LEU A 93 -21.95 -10.53 9.45
C LEU A 93 -20.96 -9.43 9.05
N SER A 94 -20.60 -9.33 7.77
CA SER A 94 -19.68 -8.32 7.25
C SER A 94 -20.24 -6.91 7.38
N ILE A 95 -21.53 -6.71 7.07
CA ILE A 95 -22.24 -5.44 7.23
C ILE A 95 -22.33 -5.06 8.73
N ILE A 96 -22.66 -6.01 9.60
CA ILE A 96 -22.67 -5.79 11.05
C ILE A 96 -21.28 -5.39 11.55
N LEU A 97 -20.22 -6.11 11.17
CA LEU A 97 -18.85 -5.78 11.59
C LEU A 97 -18.41 -4.39 11.10
N TYR A 98 -18.81 -4.00 9.89
CA TYR A 98 -18.54 -2.68 9.32
C TYR A 98 -19.24 -1.56 10.10
N TYR A 99 -20.54 -1.72 10.38
CA TYR A 99 -21.33 -0.72 11.10
C TYR A 99 -21.03 -0.68 12.60
N THR A 100 -20.70 -1.81 13.21
CA THR A 100 -20.45 -1.93 14.65
C THR A 100 -19.08 -1.38 15.07
N LYS A 101 -18.26 -0.83 14.14
CA LYS A 101 -16.85 -0.47 14.41
C LYS A 101 -16.20 -1.58 15.23
N CYS A 102 -16.21 -2.81 14.72
CA CYS A 102 -15.72 -3.95 15.48
C CYS A 102 -14.26 -3.72 15.88
N SER A 103 -14.09 -3.30 17.14
CA SER A 103 -12.82 -3.22 17.84
C SER A 103 -12.42 -4.65 18.18
N LEU A 104 -12.07 -5.42 17.15
CA LEU A 104 -11.34 -6.67 17.32
C LEU A 104 -10.05 -6.34 18.08
N PRO A 105 -9.80 -6.92 19.27
CA PRO A 105 -8.55 -6.76 19.95
C PRO A 105 -7.52 -7.68 19.28
N PHE A 106 -7.19 -7.39 18.02
CA PHE A 106 -6.03 -8.00 17.36
C PHE A 106 -4.79 -7.25 17.85
N GLY A 107 -4.33 -7.61 19.05
CA GLY A 107 -3.12 -7.11 19.68
C GLY A 107 -1.83 -7.57 19.02
N LEU A 108 -1.74 -7.52 17.68
CA LEU A 108 -0.52 -7.85 16.93
C LEU A 108 -0.43 -7.11 15.57
N LEU A 109 -0.72 -5.81 15.55
CA LEU A 109 -0.45 -4.94 14.39
C LEU A 109 0.39 -3.72 14.83
N PRO A 110 1.40 -3.32 14.03
CA PRO A 110 2.41 -2.36 14.42
C PRO A 110 1.79 -0.99 14.71
N LYS A 111 2.36 -0.30 15.71
CA LYS A 111 1.95 1.03 16.19
C LYS A 111 1.42 1.90 15.06
N ARG A 112 0.11 2.12 15.08
CA ARG A 112 -0.61 3.04 14.20
C ARG A 112 0.15 4.36 14.20
N LYS A 113 0.64 4.81 13.03
CA LYS A 113 1.25 6.15 12.91
C LYS A 113 0.23 7.15 13.47
N PRO A 114 0.62 8.04 14.40
CA PRO A 114 -0.31 9.01 14.95
C PRO A 114 -0.93 9.78 13.80
N LYS A 115 -2.25 9.93 13.81
CA LYS A 115 -2.92 10.78 12.82
C LYS A 115 -2.31 12.17 12.97
N LEU A 116 -1.70 12.67 11.91
CA LEU A 116 -1.22 14.05 11.85
C LEU A 116 -2.45 14.94 11.97
N ARG A 117 -2.70 15.46 13.18
CA ARG A 117 -3.69 16.50 13.43
C ARG A 117 -3.07 17.78 12.92
N LEU A 118 -3.70 18.39 11.91
CA LEU A 118 -3.35 19.75 11.51
C LEU A 118 -3.66 20.67 12.69
N LEU A 119 -2.71 21.55 12.99
CA LEU A 119 -2.84 22.55 14.04
C LEU A 119 -3.93 23.55 13.61
N SER A 120 -4.78 23.99 14.54
CA SER A 120 -5.67 25.12 14.23
C SER A 120 -4.84 26.40 14.06
N GLU A 121 -5.41 27.41 13.40
CA GLU A 121 -4.74 28.70 13.21
C GLU A 121 -4.34 29.33 14.56
N ASP A 122 -5.23 29.27 15.56
CA ASP A 122 -4.97 29.78 16.90
C ASP A 122 -3.83 29.02 17.60
N GLU A 123 -3.82 27.69 17.52
CA GLU A 123 -2.77 26.84 18.09
C GLU A 123 -1.42 27.12 17.40
N TYR A 124 -1.42 27.37 16.09
CA TYR A 124 -0.24 27.75 15.31
C TYR A 124 0.33 29.10 15.76
N ILE A 125 -0.54 30.11 15.93
CA ILE A 125 -0.12 31.42 16.40
C ILE A 125 0.47 31.32 17.80
N GLN A 126 -0.19 30.62 18.74
CA GLN A 126 0.33 30.46 20.09
C GLN A 126 1.71 29.78 20.11
N GLN A 127 1.87 28.71 19.33
CA GLN A 127 3.15 28.01 19.27
C GLN A 127 4.25 28.88 18.65
N SER A 128 3.92 29.69 17.64
CA SER A 128 4.85 30.64 17.05
C SER A 128 5.33 31.70 18.05
N LEU A 129 4.45 32.18 18.95
CA LEU A 129 4.78 33.18 19.95
C LEU A 129 5.72 32.66 21.04
N ILE A 130 5.76 31.33 21.25
CA ILE A 130 6.57 30.70 22.30
C ILE A 130 7.87 30.12 21.72
N GLU A 131 7.78 29.34 20.65
CA GLU A 131 8.93 28.61 20.10
C GLU A 131 9.83 29.50 19.24
N THR A 132 9.28 30.50 18.53
CA THR A 132 10.09 31.41 17.71
C THR A 132 11.09 32.22 18.54
N PRO A 133 10.71 32.94 19.62
CA PRO A 133 11.67 33.69 20.42
C PRO A 133 12.70 32.76 21.09
N LYS A 134 12.25 31.59 21.57
CA LYS A 134 13.14 30.60 22.19
C LYS A 134 14.20 30.07 21.21
N ALA A 135 13.80 29.74 19.98
CA ALA A 135 14.72 29.28 18.95
C ALA A 135 15.69 30.39 18.50
N LEU A 136 15.22 31.64 18.41
CA LEU A 136 16.09 32.79 18.11
C LEU A 136 17.13 33.03 19.22
N GLU A 137 16.72 32.91 20.48
CA GLU A 137 17.61 33.02 21.64
C GLU A 137 18.71 31.93 21.63
N GLU A 138 18.32 30.70 21.32
CA GLU A 138 19.23 29.56 21.20
C GLU A 138 20.19 29.73 20.02
N LEU A 139 19.69 30.22 18.88
CA LEU A 139 20.51 30.56 17.72
C LEU A 139 21.54 31.64 18.07
N ARG A 140 21.15 32.69 18.79
CA ARG A 140 22.05 33.76 19.22
C ARG A 140 23.16 33.22 20.12
N LYS A 141 22.80 32.41 21.11
CA LYS A 141 23.77 31.75 22.01
C LYS A 141 24.75 30.86 21.24
N TYR A 142 24.26 30.10 20.26
CA TYR A 142 25.12 29.27 19.40
C TYR A 142 26.10 30.12 18.58
N CYS A 143 25.63 31.21 17.98
CA CYS A 143 26.48 32.14 17.21
C CYS A 143 27.49 32.91 18.08
N GLN A 144 27.25 33.07 19.38
CA GLN A 144 28.22 33.63 20.33
C GLN A 144 29.22 32.58 20.86
N SER A 145 28.93 31.29 20.68
CA SER A 145 29.79 30.21 21.15
C SER A 145 31.03 30.04 20.25
N PRO A 146 32.18 29.58 20.79
CA PRO A 146 33.40 29.34 20.02
C PRO A 146 33.27 28.21 18.98
N ASN A 147 32.15 27.48 18.98
CA ASN A 147 31.85 26.41 18.03
C ASN A 147 31.27 26.92 16.71
N CYS A 148 30.87 28.20 16.63
CA CYS A 148 30.29 28.77 15.42
C CYS A 148 31.30 29.63 14.65
N ASP A 149 31.54 29.27 13.38
CA ASP A 149 32.34 30.09 12.46
C ASP A 149 31.56 31.33 11.99
N SER A 150 31.42 32.34 12.84
CA SER A 150 30.60 33.53 12.56
C SER A 150 30.98 34.24 11.26
N TRP A 151 32.28 34.30 10.90
CA TRP A 151 32.73 34.89 9.62
C TRP A 151 32.26 34.10 8.39
N LYS A 152 32.21 32.78 8.50
CA LYS A 152 31.72 31.90 7.43
C LYS A 152 30.21 32.08 7.24
N VAL A 153 29.46 32.26 8.33
CA VAL A 153 28.01 32.54 8.28
C VAL A 153 27.76 33.91 7.64
N VAL A 154 28.44 34.96 8.11
CA VAL A 154 28.33 36.33 7.58
C VAL A 154 28.62 36.38 6.08
N SER A 155 29.62 35.63 5.60
CA SER A 155 29.98 35.58 4.17
C SER A 155 28.91 34.99 3.26
N ARG A 156 27.98 34.19 3.81
CA ARG A 156 26.92 33.50 3.07
C ARG A 156 25.57 34.21 3.14
N LEU A 157 25.42 35.17 4.05
CA LEU A 157 24.18 35.89 4.26
C LEU A 157 23.99 36.99 3.22
N ARG A 158 22.73 37.20 2.81
CA ARG A 158 22.36 38.28 1.86
C ARG A 158 22.57 39.66 2.48
N ASP A 159 22.16 39.82 3.75
CA ASP A 159 22.21 41.09 4.48
C ASP A 159 23.04 40.93 5.78
N PRO A 160 24.38 41.09 5.74
CA PRO A 160 25.23 40.89 6.92
C PRO A 160 24.97 41.93 8.03
N LYS A 161 24.47 43.12 7.67
CA LYS A 161 24.13 44.18 8.64
C LYS A 161 23.00 43.78 9.58
N LYS A 162 21.93 43.16 9.06
CA LYS A 162 20.80 42.66 9.86
C LYS A 162 21.22 41.55 10.81
N PHE A 163 22.21 40.75 10.41
CA PHE A 163 22.75 39.72 11.27
C PHE A 163 23.55 40.29 12.44
N ALA A 164 24.34 41.33 12.21
CA ALA A 164 25.03 42.04 13.30
C ALA A 164 24.02 42.63 14.29
N GLU A 165 22.98 43.31 13.79
CA GLU A 165 21.91 43.87 14.62
C GLU A 165 21.18 42.77 15.43
N PHE A 166 20.90 41.63 14.81
CA PHE A 166 20.31 40.46 15.49
C PHE A 166 21.20 39.90 16.62
N MET A 167 22.52 39.95 16.47
CA MET A 167 23.47 39.45 17.47
C MET A 167 23.67 40.42 18.64
N GLU A 168 23.49 41.72 18.40
CA GLU A 168 23.63 42.81 19.37
C GLU A 168 22.38 43.03 20.22
N THR A 169 21.19 42.73 19.69
CA THR A 169 19.88 42.85 20.37
C THR A 169 19.55 41.63 21.18
#